data_AF-A0A2W4YM07-F1
#
_entry.id   AF-A0A2W4YM07-F1
#
_cell.length_a   1.000
_cell.length_b   1.000
_cell.length_c   1.000
_cell.angle_alpha   90.00
_cell.angle_beta   90.00
_cell.angle_gamma   90.00
#
_symmetry.space_group_name_H-M   'P 1'
#
loop_
_entity.id
_entity.type
_entity.pdbx_description
1 polymer ?
#
loop_
_entity_poly.entity_id
_entity_poly.type
_entity_poly.pdbx_seq_one_letter_code
_entity_poly.pdbx_strand_id
1 'polypeptide(L)'
;MQEISQATAIVLAGASLGWIMLFSFVLSPVAFKQFDAGRAERLVKHVMNAGHGILGLIAFASAIAALMAGAVAGAAVAAVAGAFAFMCRFALAPRDDKPIKGHRVIKTARIVASGLTAFIAPVLIAAIVLTLMGI
;
A
#
# COMPACT_ATOMS: atom_id res chain seq x y z
N MET A 1 12.37 21.83 15.19
CA MET A 1 11.11 21.04 15.18
C MET A 1 10.66 20.74 13.75
N GLN A 2 10.58 21.75 12.87
CA GLN A 2 10.14 21.57 11.48
C GLN A 2 10.96 20.52 10.69
N GLU A 3 12.30 20.59 10.76
CA GLU A 3 13.18 19.64 10.06
C GLU A 3 13.01 18.19 10.55
N ILE A 4 12.83 17.99 11.86
CA ILE A 4 12.61 16.65 12.44
C ILE A 4 11.27 16.10 11.97
N SER A 5 10.21 16.91 11.95
CA SER A 5 8.90 16.53 11.44
C SER A 5 8.95 16.17 9.95
N GLN A 6 9.67 16.96 9.15
CA GLN A 6 9.85 16.71 7.72
C GLN A 6 10.63 15.40 7.47
N ALA A 7 11.73 15.18 8.19
CA ALA A 7 12.51 13.95 8.10
C ALA A 7 11.68 12.72 8.51
N THR A 8 10.89 12.85 9.58
CA THR A 8 9.98 11.79 10.05
C THR A 8 8.93 11.46 8.99
N ALA A 9 8.32 12.47 8.35
CA ALA A 9 7.38 12.27 7.27
C ALA A 9 8.02 11.50 6.10
N ILE A 10 9.22 11.90 5.67
CA ILE A 10 9.93 11.24 4.58
C ILE A 10 10.26 9.79 4.92
N VAL A 11 10.73 9.51 6.13
CA VAL A 11 11.05 8.15 6.58
C VAL A 11 9.81 7.27 6.59
N LEU A 12 8.68 7.77 7.10
CA LEU A 12 7.43 7.00 7.16
C LEU A 12 6.83 6.76 5.77
N ALA A 13 6.84 7.76 4.89
CA ALA A 13 6.45 7.59 3.49
C ALA A 13 7.39 6.61 2.76
N GLY A 14 8.70 6.69 3.01
CA GLY A 14 9.69 5.75 2.48
C GLY A 14 9.48 4.32 2.96
N ALA A 15 9.15 4.13 4.25
CA ALA A 15 8.78 2.81 4.79
C ALA A 15 7.51 2.27 4.13
N SER A 16 6.51 3.12 3.88
CA SER A 16 5.29 2.77 3.15
C SER A 16 5.59 2.33 1.72
N LEU A 17 6.50 3.03 1.02
CA LEU A 17 6.99 2.64 -0.30
C LEU A 17 7.71 1.29 -0.27
N GLY A 18 8.59 1.07 0.71
CA GLY A 18 9.30 -0.20 0.88
C GLY A 18 8.34 -1.38 1.06
N TRP A 19 7.29 -1.19 1.86
CA TRP A 19 6.22 -2.19 2.01
C TRP A 19 5.51 -2.48 0.68
N ILE A 20 5.09 -1.45 -0.06
CA ILE A 20 4.43 -1.61 -1.37
C ILE A 20 5.35 -2.35 -2.34
N MET A 21 6.65 -2.01 -2.37
CA MET A 21 7.62 -2.66 -3.23
C MET A 21 7.76 -4.15 -2.92
N LEU A 22 7.92 -4.49 -1.63
CA LEU A 22 8.02 -5.87 -1.18
C LEU A 22 6.74 -6.65 -1.48
N PHE A 23 5.57 -6.09 -1.24
CA PHE A 23 4.31 -6.76 -1.49
C PHE A 23 4.05 -6.98 -2.99
N SER A 24 4.13 -5.91 -3.79
CA SER A 24 3.70 -5.90 -5.18
C SER A 24 4.71 -6.50 -6.15
N PHE A 25 6.00 -6.36 -5.91
CA PHE A 25 7.06 -6.81 -6.83
C PHE A 25 7.84 -8.02 -6.35
N VAL A 26 7.79 -8.35 -5.06
CA VAL A 26 8.49 -9.51 -4.50
C VAL A 26 7.51 -10.59 -4.08
N LEU A 27 6.74 -10.36 -3.01
CA LEU A 27 5.88 -11.37 -2.40
C LEU A 27 4.83 -11.92 -3.37
N SER A 28 4.01 -11.04 -3.99
CA SER A 28 2.94 -11.51 -4.89
C SER A 28 3.51 -12.28 -6.10
N PRO A 29 4.51 -11.76 -6.84
CA PRO A 29 5.12 -12.50 -7.94
C PRO A 29 5.76 -13.82 -7.51
N VAL A 30 6.50 -13.85 -6.39
CA VAL A 30 7.14 -15.07 -5.89
C VAL A 30 6.09 -16.10 -5.47
N ALA A 31 5.02 -15.68 -4.79
CA ALA A 31 3.93 -16.56 -4.39
C ALA A 31 3.27 -17.24 -5.60
N PHE A 32 3.05 -16.49 -6.69
CA PHE A 32 2.47 -17.05 -7.92
C PHE A 32 3.45 -17.87 -8.77
N LYS A 33 4.76 -17.73 -8.55
CA LYS A 33 5.79 -18.60 -9.16
C LYS A 33 5.95 -19.92 -8.40
N GLN A 34 5.83 -19.89 -7.07
CA GLN A 34 6.16 -21.02 -6.20
C GLN A 34 4.96 -21.88 -5.80
N PHE A 35 3.77 -21.31 -5.72
CA PHE A 35 2.56 -22.02 -5.28
C PHE A 35 1.53 -22.16 -6.40
N ASP A 36 0.66 -23.16 -6.25
CA ASP A 36 -0.56 -23.25 -7.04
C ASP A 36 -1.39 -21.97 -6.91
N ALA A 37 -2.04 -21.55 -8.00
CA ALA A 37 -2.73 -20.27 -8.09
C ALA A 37 -3.69 -19.98 -6.91
N GLY A 38 -4.46 -20.98 -6.46
CA GLY A 38 -5.38 -20.80 -5.34
C GLY A 38 -4.69 -20.69 -3.98
N ARG A 39 -3.53 -21.34 -3.78
CA ARG A 39 -2.74 -21.21 -2.54
C ARG A 39 -2.00 -19.87 -2.52
N ALA A 40 -1.44 -19.46 -3.66
CA ALA A 40 -0.82 -18.14 -3.83
C ALA A 40 -1.82 -17.01 -3.55
N GLU A 41 -3.03 -17.09 -4.11
CA GLU A 41 -4.07 -16.08 -3.89
C GLU A 41 -4.46 -15.96 -2.43
N ARG A 42 -4.67 -17.07 -1.72
CA ARG A 42 -4.98 -17.06 -0.28
C ARG A 42 -3.86 -16.43 0.55
N LEU A 43 -2.60 -16.72 0.22
CA LEU A 43 -1.44 -16.13 0.88
C LEU A 43 -1.42 -14.61 0.67
N VAL A 44 -1.52 -14.15 -0.58
CA VAL A 44 -1.52 -12.72 -0.91
C VAL A 44 -2.68 -11.99 -0.23
N LYS A 45 -3.88 -12.58 -0.21
CA LYS A 45 -5.04 -12.04 0.52
C LYS A 45 -4.81 -11.95 2.02
N HIS A 46 -4.22 -12.98 2.64
CA HIS A 46 -3.91 -12.95 4.08
C HIS A 46 -2.89 -11.86 4.41
N VAL A 47 -1.82 -11.75 3.62
CA VAL A 47 -0.81 -10.72 3.84
C VAL A 47 -1.38 -9.33 3.63
N MET A 48 -2.23 -9.14 2.61
CA MET A 48 -2.92 -7.87 2.38
C MET A 48 -3.86 -7.51 3.54
N ASN A 49 -4.62 -8.49 4.04
CA ASN A 49 -5.52 -8.27 5.17
C ASN A 49 -4.80 -7.92 6.47
N ALA A 50 -3.61 -8.47 6.69
CA ALA A 50 -2.78 -8.17 7.84
C ALA A 50 -2.01 -6.85 7.68
N GLY A 51 -1.49 -6.58 6.48
CA GLY A 51 -0.50 -5.53 6.26
C GLY A 51 -1.06 -4.19 5.78
N HIS A 52 -2.12 -4.17 4.97
CA HIS A 52 -2.58 -2.90 4.38
C HIS A 52 -3.22 -1.94 5.38
N GLY A 53 -3.75 -2.46 6.50
CA GLY A 53 -4.16 -1.62 7.63
C GLY A 53 -2.96 -0.91 8.28
N ILE A 54 -1.85 -1.62 8.46
CA ILE A 54 -0.61 -1.06 9.01
C ILE A 54 0.00 -0.06 8.03
N LEU A 55 0.05 -0.40 6.74
CA LEU A 55 0.48 0.51 5.67
C LEU A 55 -0.31 1.83 5.71
N GLY A 56 -1.64 1.75 5.82
CA GLY A 56 -2.49 2.92 5.93
C GLY A 56 -2.14 3.77 7.15
N LEU A 57 -1.91 3.16 8.31
CA LEU A 57 -1.51 3.86 9.54
C LEU A 57 -0.15 4.56 9.40
N ILE A 58 0.84 3.92 8.78
CA ILE A 58 2.16 4.52 8.55
C ILE A 58 2.04 5.72 7.60
N ALA A 59 1.24 5.60 6.54
CA ALA A 59 0.98 6.70 5.62
C ALA A 59 0.22 7.87 6.28
N PHE A 60 -0.74 7.60 7.18
CA PHE A 60 -1.38 8.65 7.97
C PHE A 60 -0.43 9.31 8.97
N ALA A 61 0.42 8.54 9.64
CA ALA A 61 1.45 9.10 10.51
C ALA A 61 2.43 9.99 9.72
N SER A 62 2.78 9.59 8.49
CA SER A 62 3.54 10.42 7.56
C SER A 62 2.82 11.72 7.22
N ALA A 63 1.49 11.67 6.99
CA ALA A 63 0.70 12.87 6.71
C ALA A 63 0.68 13.84 7.88
N ILE A 64 0.52 13.33 9.11
CA ILE A 64 0.56 14.14 10.34
C ILE A 64 1.93 14.79 10.50
N ALA A 65 3.01 14.03 10.30
CA ALA A 65 4.38 14.56 10.37
C ALA A 65 4.62 15.64 9.30
N ALA A 66 4.10 15.47 8.08
CA ALA A 66 4.19 16.46 7.01
C ALA A 66 3.40 17.75 7.36
N LEU A 67 2.21 17.65 7.97
CA LEU A 67 1.47 18.81 8.47
C LEU A 67 2.25 19.56 9.54
N MET A 68 2.86 18.84 10.48
CA MET A 68 3.70 19.44 11.52
C MET A 68 4.97 20.09 10.96
N ALA A 69 5.38 19.73 9.75
CA ALA A 69 6.47 20.36 9.01
C ALA A 69 6.02 21.57 8.16
N GLY A 70 4.72 21.85 8.09
CA GLY A 70 4.14 22.91 7.27
C GLY A 70 3.88 22.53 5.81
N ALA A 71 4.14 21.28 5.41
CA ALA A 71 3.94 20.78 4.05
C ALA A 71 2.51 20.24 3.85
N VAL A 72 1.56 21.14 3.62
CA VAL A 72 0.12 20.83 3.56
C VAL A 72 -0.24 19.95 2.36
N ALA A 73 0.32 20.22 1.19
CA ALA A 73 0.15 19.42 -0.02
C ALA A 73 0.78 18.04 0.15
N GLY A 74 2.01 17.95 0.67
CA GLY A 74 2.65 16.68 1.01
C GLY A 74 1.80 15.84 1.97
N ALA A 75 1.25 16.48 3.01
CA ALA A 75 0.34 15.82 3.94
C ALA A 75 -0.97 15.34 3.31
N ALA A 76 -1.62 16.18 2.48
CA ALA A 76 -2.86 15.81 1.82
C ALA A 76 -2.67 14.60 0.91
N VAL A 77 -1.58 14.57 0.14
CA VAL A 77 -1.25 13.45 -0.75
C VAL A 77 -0.93 12.18 0.06
N ALA A 78 -0.16 12.30 1.15
CA ALA A 78 0.10 11.17 2.06
C ALA A 78 -1.17 10.63 2.72
N ALA A 79 -2.11 11.50 3.11
CA ALA A 79 -3.39 11.10 3.70
C ALA A 79 -4.27 10.37 2.68
N VAL A 80 -4.32 10.84 1.42
CA VAL A 80 -5.01 10.14 0.33
C VAL A 80 -4.37 8.76 0.10
N ALA A 81 -3.05 8.67 0.05
CA ALA A 81 -2.35 7.39 -0.07
C ALA A 81 -2.68 6.44 1.10
N GLY A 82 -2.74 6.94 2.34
CA GLY A 82 -3.13 6.17 3.51
C GLY A 82 -4.57 5.67 3.46
N ALA A 83 -5.50 6.51 3.02
CA ALA A 83 -6.89 6.12 2.79
C ALA A 83 -7.00 5.02 1.72
N PHE A 84 -6.31 5.19 0.59
CA PHE A 84 -6.28 4.18 -0.48
C PHE A 84 -5.68 2.85 -0.01
N ALA A 85 -4.59 2.89 0.75
CA ALA A 85 -3.99 1.70 1.35
C ALA A 85 -4.99 0.97 2.26
N PHE A 86 -5.75 1.71 3.08
CA PHE A 86 -6.76 1.14 3.96
C PHE A 86 -7.93 0.53 3.17
N MET A 87 -8.41 1.21 2.13
CA MET A 87 -9.48 0.70 1.27
C MET A 87 -9.09 -0.56 0.50
N CYS A 88 -7.81 -0.69 0.10
CA CYS A 88 -7.31 -1.87 -0.61
C CYS A 88 -7.53 -3.16 0.19
N ARG A 89 -7.47 -3.11 1.53
CA ARG A 89 -7.83 -4.25 2.39
C ARG A 89 -9.25 -4.76 2.10
N PHE A 90 -10.21 -3.85 2.04
CA PHE A 90 -11.63 -4.22 1.88
C PHE A 90 -11.99 -4.52 0.42
N ALA A 91 -11.42 -3.76 -0.52
CA ALA A 91 -11.72 -3.89 -1.93
C ALA A 91 -11.10 -5.15 -2.56
N LEU A 92 -9.91 -5.57 -2.11
CA LEU A 92 -9.12 -6.61 -2.78
C LEU A 92 -9.06 -7.94 -1.99
N ALA A 93 -9.36 -7.95 -0.69
CA ALA A 93 -9.43 -9.16 0.12
C ALA A 93 -10.75 -9.26 0.91
N PRO A 94 -11.90 -9.38 0.21
CA PRO A 94 -13.19 -9.55 0.87
C PRO A 94 -13.20 -10.79 1.79
N ARG A 95 -13.87 -10.66 2.94
CA ARG A 95 -13.87 -11.66 4.04
C ARG A 95 -14.57 -12.98 3.69
N ASP A 96 -15.49 -12.97 2.74
CA ASP A 96 -16.23 -14.16 2.32
C ASP A 96 -15.50 -14.88 1.19
N ASP A 97 -14.66 -15.86 1.55
CA ASP A 97 -14.17 -16.84 0.60
C ASP A 97 -15.33 -17.76 0.18
N LYS A 98 -16.10 -17.34 -0.83
CA LYS A 98 -17.04 -18.26 -1.48
C LYS A 98 -16.22 -19.45 -2.02
N PRO A 99 -16.61 -20.70 -1.74
CA PRO A 99 -15.93 -21.86 -2.32
C PRO A 99 -15.95 -21.71 -3.85
N ILE A 100 -14.80 -21.93 -4.48
CA ILE A 100 -14.62 -21.79 -5.93
C ILE A 100 -15.55 -22.82 -6.61
N LYS A 101 -16.75 -22.38 -7.02
CA LYS A 101 -17.72 -23.18 -7.77
C LYS A 101 -17.47 -22.99 -9.26
N GLY A 102 -17.09 -24.06 -9.96
CA GLY A 102 -16.98 -24.09 -11.42
C GLY A 102 -15.57 -23.81 -11.97
N HIS A 103 -15.40 -24.09 -13.28
CA HIS A 103 -14.13 -24.09 -14.00
C HIS A 103 -13.24 -22.90 -13.65
N ARG A 104 -11.95 -23.20 -13.42
CA ARG A 104 -10.86 -22.27 -13.10
C ARG A 104 -10.79 -21.11 -14.11
N VAL A 105 -11.50 -20.01 -13.86
CA VAL A 105 -11.29 -18.73 -14.54
C VAL A 105 -10.04 -18.07 -13.95
N ILE A 106 -8.92 -18.75 -14.16
CA ILE A 106 -7.60 -18.24 -13.87
C ILE A 106 -7.27 -17.29 -15.00
N LYS A 107 -7.31 -15.96 -14.79
CA LYS A 107 -6.50 -14.89 -15.47
C LYS A 107 -7.20 -13.53 -15.48
N THR A 108 -7.17 -12.80 -14.36
CA THR A 108 -7.03 -11.32 -14.31
C THR A 108 -6.90 -10.83 -12.87
N ALA A 109 -7.64 -11.42 -11.92
CA ALA A 109 -7.62 -11.04 -10.50
C ALA A 109 -6.21 -11.07 -9.86
N ARG A 110 -5.32 -11.95 -10.33
CA ARG A 110 -3.92 -12.10 -9.86
C ARG A 110 -3.05 -10.85 -10.07
N ILE A 111 -3.30 -10.07 -11.11
CA ILE A 111 -2.54 -8.84 -11.43
C ILE A 111 -3.18 -7.62 -10.78
N VAL A 112 -4.50 -7.64 -10.60
CA VAL A 112 -5.25 -6.47 -10.15
C VAL A 112 -4.93 -6.11 -8.70
N ALA A 113 -4.80 -7.08 -7.79
CA ALA A 113 -4.55 -6.75 -6.38
C ALA A 113 -3.13 -6.19 -6.12
N SER A 114 -2.10 -6.79 -6.71
CA SER A 114 -0.73 -6.26 -6.61
C SER A 114 -0.54 -5.00 -7.46
N GLY A 115 -1.18 -4.93 -8.64
CA GLY A 115 -1.17 -3.76 -9.50
C GLY A 115 -1.81 -2.55 -8.84
N LEU A 116 -2.99 -2.70 -8.23
CA LEU A 116 -3.67 -1.60 -7.55
C LEU A 116 -2.90 -1.12 -6.32
N THR A 117 -2.24 -2.02 -5.58
CA THR A 117 -1.33 -1.63 -4.49
C THR A 117 -0.10 -0.89 -5.04
N ALA A 118 0.45 -1.32 -6.17
CA ALA A 118 1.58 -0.65 -6.82
C ALA A 118 1.25 0.78 -7.30
N PHE A 119 -0.02 1.06 -7.66
CA PHE A 119 -0.46 2.42 -8.02
C PHE A 119 -0.37 3.43 -6.87
N ILE A 120 -0.28 2.98 -5.61
CA ILE A 120 -0.09 3.86 -4.45
C ILE A 120 1.35 4.39 -4.40
N ALA A 121 2.33 3.66 -4.97
CA ALA A 121 3.73 4.05 -4.95
C ALA A 121 4.01 5.44 -5.57
N PRO A 122 3.56 5.77 -6.81
CA PRO A 122 3.76 7.11 -7.37
C PRO A 122 3.08 8.21 -6.54
N VAL A 123 1.96 7.92 -5.88
CA VAL A 123 1.27 8.88 -4.99
C VAL A 123 2.12 9.18 -3.76
N LEU A 124 2.71 8.15 -3.13
CA LEU A 124 3.62 8.34 -1.99
C LEU A 124 4.93 9.02 -2.39
N ILE A 125 5.45 8.75 -3.59
CA ILE A 125 6.62 9.49 -4.13
C ILE A 125 6.26 10.97 -4.27
N ALA A 126 5.10 11.29 -4.83
CA ALA A 126 4.63 12.67 -4.93
C ALA A 126 4.50 13.32 -3.54
N ALA A 127 3.97 12.61 -2.54
CA ALA A 127 3.90 13.11 -1.17
C ALA A 127 5.29 13.43 -0.59
N ILE A 128 6.30 12.57 -0.82
CA ILE A 128 7.68 12.81 -0.39
C ILE A 128 8.25 14.05 -1.07
N VAL A 129 8.08 14.18 -2.40
CA VAL A 129 8.59 15.31 -3.16
C VAL A 129 7.98 16.62 -2.68
N LEU A 130 6.65 16.66 -2.51
CA LEU A 130 5.95 17.85 -2.00
C LEU A 130 6.42 18.20 -0.58
N THR A 131 6.60 17.19 0.27
CA THR A 131 7.12 17.36 1.61
C THR A 131 8.56 17.89 1.61
N LEU A 132 9.42 17.43 0.70
CA LEU A 132 10.78 17.95 0.51
C LEU A 132 10.79 19.41 0.03
N MET A 133 9.83 19.78 -0.82
CA MET A 133 9.64 21.16 -1.28
C MET A 133 9.02 22.07 -0.21
N GLY A 134 8.60 21.51 0.93
CA GLY A 134 8.01 22.25 2.03
C GLY A 134 6.58 22.73 1.77
N ILE A 135 5.88 22.10 0.80
CA ILE A 135 4.53 22.50 0.40
C ILE A 135 3.48 21.44 0.67
#